data_AF-A0A812K8D1-F1
#
_entry.id   AF-A0A812K8D1-F1
#
_cell.length_a   1.000
_cell.length_b   1.000
_cell.length_c   1.000
_cell.angle_alpha   90.00
_cell.angle_beta   90.00
_cell.angle_gamma   90.00
#
_symmetry.space_group_name_H-M   'P 1'
#
loop_
_entity.id
_entity.type
_entity.pdbx_description
1 polymer ?
#
loop_
_entity_poly.entity_id
_entity_poly.type
_entity_poly.pdbx_seq_one_letter_code
_entity_poly.pdbx_strand_id
1 'polypeptide(L)'
;MAVGDFRCLEPNAWFGLWRRFGGNLGPEPAKREQETGLDQGFPHHLSGGKGPFKDGFHDYVIRGDKAAVSTSSGTKAGLLTRHKVAAGSHVSFRLRLTCADKSFPQGAFRDFDNTFQSRREEADRFYGLVQEDITDSERRLIHRQALAGMIWTKQLYYYDIRTWLSGDEGRGRPPSRGGRNEDWDHLYNADVISMPDKWEYPWYATWDLAFHCLPLALVDAQFAKEQLRLITLVSFMHPNGQFPAYEWNFNDVNPPVHAWAVWRVFQMDRKNRADDGDLSFLEELFHKLMLNFTWWVNRKDAEGRNIFQGGFLGLDNIGVVDRSQPFPNGGMINQSDGTSWMAFYSLTLMRMALELALHNPVYESIACKFLEHFLHIARAMTRLADNAEHGLWDPVDEFYYDVLANPDGSREPIKLRSIVGLIPLFAVEVLEPDMLKKLPRFASQTQWLFDNRPDLACLVSRFVEAKAQITEG
;
A
#
# COMPACT_ATOMS: atom_id res chain seq x y z
N MET A 1 -31.92 -6.81 40.49
CA MET A 1 -31.20 -7.94 39.84
C MET A 1 -32.08 -8.44 38.71
N ALA A 2 -31.73 -8.13 37.46
CA ALA A 2 -32.40 -8.68 36.30
C ALA A 2 -31.34 -9.42 35.48
N VAL A 3 -31.45 -10.75 35.49
CA VAL A 3 -30.74 -11.67 34.62
C VAL A 3 -31.54 -11.71 33.33
N GLY A 4 -30.95 -11.24 32.23
CA GLY A 4 -31.51 -11.31 30.88
C GLY A 4 -30.58 -12.11 30.00
N ASP A 5 -31.05 -13.27 29.55
CA ASP A 5 -30.37 -14.14 28.60
C ASP A 5 -30.75 -13.69 27.18
N PHE A 6 -29.85 -12.97 26.50
CA PHE A 6 -30.11 -12.45 25.14
C PHE A 6 -29.67 -13.49 24.11
N ARG A 7 -30.57 -13.88 23.21
CA ARG A 7 -30.33 -14.98 22.27
C ARG A 7 -30.45 -14.47 20.83
N CYS A 8 -29.32 -14.39 20.14
CA CYS A 8 -29.27 -14.41 18.67
C CYS A 8 -28.47 -15.64 18.27
N LEU A 9 -29.01 -16.47 17.39
CA LEU A 9 -28.36 -17.65 16.80
C LEU A 9 -28.03 -17.34 15.34
N GLU A 10 -26.78 -17.45 14.95
CA GLU A 10 -26.35 -17.18 13.57
C GLU A 10 -25.48 -18.30 13.02
N PRO A 11 -25.89 -18.94 11.90
CA PRO A 11 -25.02 -19.80 11.12
C PRO A 11 -24.12 -18.95 10.21
N ASN A 12 -22.81 -19.09 10.35
CA ASN A 12 -21.82 -18.55 9.43
C ASN A 12 -21.00 -19.71 8.85
N ALA A 13 -20.87 -19.77 7.52
CA ALA A 13 -20.20 -20.87 6.82
C ALA A 13 -18.71 -21.04 7.20
N TRP A 14 -18.07 -19.98 7.68
CA TRP A 14 -16.65 -19.95 8.05
C TRP A 14 -16.43 -20.05 9.57
N PHE A 15 -17.34 -19.46 10.36
CA PHE A 15 -17.16 -19.35 11.81
C PHE A 15 -18.05 -20.30 12.62
N GLY A 16 -19.05 -20.98 12.03
CA GLY A 16 -19.98 -21.85 12.77
C GLY A 16 -21.18 -21.10 13.37
N LEU A 17 -21.86 -21.72 14.35
CA LEU A 17 -23.06 -21.17 15.01
C LEU A 17 -22.66 -20.34 16.25
N TRP A 18 -23.00 -19.05 16.31
CA TRP A 18 -22.66 -18.18 17.46
C TRP A 18 -23.87 -17.70 18.25
N ARG A 19 -23.69 -17.53 19.57
CA ARG A 19 -24.55 -16.85 20.55
C ARG A 19 -23.83 -15.66 21.15
N ARG A 20 -24.55 -14.60 21.48
CA ARG A 20 -23.99 -13.43 22.17
C ARG A 20 -24.65 -13.25 23.52
N PHE A 21 -23.84 -13.05 24.56
CA PHE A 21 -24.32 -12.81 25.91
C PHE A 21 -23.88 -11.42 26.39
N GLY A 22 -24.75 -10.73 27.12
CA GLY A 22 -24.49 -9.39 27.63
C GLY A 22 -25.15 -9.17 29.00
N GLY A 23 -24.44 -8.48 29.90
CA GLY A 23 -25.03 -7.99 31.15
C GLY A 23 -25.71 -6.64 30.92
N ASN A 24 -26.96 -6.50 31.34
CA ASN A 24 -27.77 -5.26 31.39
C ASN A 24 -28.34 -4.69 30.06
N LEU A 25 -28.47 -5.47 28.99
CA LEU A 25 -29.22 -5.00 27.80
C LEU A 25 -30.74 -5.14 28.03
N GLY A 26 -31.56 -4.36 27.30
CA GLY A 26 -33.03 -4.53 27.27
C GLY A 26 -33.46 -5.69 26.36
N PRO A 27 -34.74 -6.12 26.40
CA PRO A 27 -35.24 -7.37 25.80
C PRO A 27 -35.33 -7.44 24.27
N GLU A 28 -34.71 -6.54 23.50
CA GLU A 28 -34.90 -6.55 22.03
C GLU A 28 -34.01 -7.60 21.31
N PRO A 29 -34.61 -8.48 20.48
CA PRO A 29 -33.86 -9.42 19.66
C PRO A 29 -33.05 -8.70 18.57
N ALA A 30 -31.95 -9.31 18.13
CA ALA A 30 -31.11 -8.76 17.08
C ALA A 30 -31.90 -8.54 15.78
N LYS A 31 -31.69 -7.38 15.15
CA LYS A 31 -32.23 -7.01 13.84
C LYS A 31 -31.20 -7.37 12.77
N ARG A 32 -31.64 -7.69 11.57
CA ARG A 32 -30.78 -8.16 10.48
C ARG A 32 -31.13 -7.50 9.16
N GLU A 33 -30.11 -7.24 8.35
CA GLU A 33 -30.24 -6.75 6.97
C GLU A 33 -29.43 -7.64 6.00
N GLN A 34 -29.72 -7.55 4.71
CA GLN A 34 -28.95 -8.22 3.65
C GLN A 34 -28.14 -7.20 2.86
N GLU A 35 -26.88 -7.53 2.60
CA GLU A 35 -25.95 -6.62 1.91
C GLU A 35 -26.28 -6.38 0.43
N THR A 36 -27.04 -7.29 -0.20
CA THR A 36 -27.44 -7.16 -1.61
C THR A 36 -28.95 -6.97 -1.73
N GLY A 37 -29.35 -5.92 -2.45
CA GLY A 37 -30.71 -5.73 -2.95
C GLY A 37 -30.87 -6.37 -4.33
N LEU A 38 -32.02 -6.98 -4.58
CA LEU A 38 -32.45 -7.35 -5.92
C LEU A 38 -32.84 -6.06 -6.66
N ASP A 39 -31.88 -5.43 -7.33
CA ASP A 39 -32.10 -4.88 -8.67
C ASP A 39 -30.78 -4.45 -9.33
N GLN A 40 -30.77 -4.47 -10.65
CA GLN A 40 -29.60 -4.35 -11.50
C GLN A 40 -28.92 -2.98 -11.43
N GLY A 41 -27.58 -2.99 -11.36
CA GLY A 41 -26.72 -1.83 -11.65
C GLY A 41 -26.56 -0.82 -10.50
N PHE A 42 -25.31 -0.62 -10.05
CA PHE A 42 -24.93 0.52 -9.20
C PHE A 42 -24.90 1.84 -10.00
N PRO A 43 -24.98 3.04 -9.37
CA PRO A 43 -25.38 3.38 -8.00
C PRO A 43 -26.58 4.37 -7.96
N HIS A 44 -27.14 4.55 -6.75
CA HIS A 44 -28.26 5.43 -6.36
C HIS A 44 -29.66 4.80 -6.41
N HIS A 45 -30.17 4.49 -5.22
CA HIS A 45 -31.56 4.12 -4.92
C HIS A 45 -32.15 3.01 -5.81
N LEU A 46 -31.81 1.76 -5.49
CA LEU A 46 -32.55 0.58 -5.95
C LEU A 46 -33.93 0.53 -5.28
N SER A 47 -34.89 1.27 -5.81
CA SER A 47 -36.29 1.21 -5.42
C SER A 47 -37.00 0.11 -6.21
N GLY A 48 -37.20 -1.07 -5.61
CA GLY A 48 -37.97 -2.14 -6.25
C GLY A 48 -38.12 -3.42 -5.43
N GLY A 49 -37.08 -3.83 -4.72
CA GLY A 49 -37.12 -5.01 -3.85
C GLY A 49 -38.02 -4.82 -2.63
N LYS A 50 -38.75 -5.88 -2.23
CA LYS A 50 -39.34 -6.00 -0.88
C LYS A 50 -38.44 -6.88 -0.02
N GLY A 51 -37.98 -6.39 1.13
CA GLY A 51 -37.13 -7.16 2.04
C GLY A 51 -36.10 -6.30 2.78
N PRO A 52 -35.37 -6.89 3.73
CA PRO A 52 -34.34 -6.18 4.47
C PRO A 52 -33.06 -6.10 3.64
N PHE A 53 -32.79 -4.95 3.04
CA PHE A 53 -31.64 -4.71 2.16
C PHE A 53 -30.58 -3.83 2.83
N LYS A 54 -29.54 -3.51 2.07
CA LYS A 54 -28.53 -2.52 2.43
C LYS A 54 -29.23 -1.23 2.87
N ASP A 55 -28.80 -0.67 3.99
CA ASP A 55 -29.39 0.47 4.72
C ASP A 55 -30.62 0.15 5.59
N GLY A 56 -31.02 -1.12 5.71
CA GLY A 56 -32.14 -1.55 6.53
C GLY A 56 -32.05 -1.11 8.00
N PHE A 57 -30.84 -1.10 8.59
CA PHE A 57 -30.65 -0.55 9.94
C PHE A 57 -30.90 0.95 10.02
N HIS A 58 -30.48 1.72 9.01
CA HIS A 58 -30.71 3.17 8.97
C HIS A 58 -32.22 3.45 8.88
N ASP A 59 -32.91 2.75 7.98
CA ASP A 59 -34.36 2.88 7.81
C ASP A 59 -35.14 2.49 9.06
N TYR A 60 -34.71 1.42 9.74
CA TYR A 60 -35.32 1.01 11.01
C TYR A 60 -35.09 2.02 12.14
N VAL A 61 -33.87 2.53 12.30
CA VAL A 61 -33.49 3.37 13.45
C VAL A 61 -33.92 4.83 13.26
N ILE A 62 -33.72 5.38 12.07
CA ILE A 62 -33.94 6.81 11.77
C ILE A 62 -35.36 7.04 11.23
N ARG A 63 -35.83 6.19 10.30
CA ARG A 63 -37.14 6.36 9.66
C ARG A 63 -38.26 5.58 10.36
N GLY A 64 -37.91 4.66 11.28
CA GLY A 64 -38.86 3.85 12.02
C GLY A 64 -39.50 2.72 11.19
N ASP A 65 -38.94 2.40 10.01
CA ASP A 65 -39.47 1.33 9.17
C ASP A 65 -39.14 -0.04 9.74
N LYS A 66 -40.12 -0.66 10.40
CA LYS A 66 -39.97 -1.98 11.01
C LYS A 66 -39.79 -3.11 9.99
N ALA A 67 -40.19 -2.90 8.74
CA ALA A 67 -40.08 -3.90 7.68
C ALA A 67 -38.69 -3.92 7.03
N ALA A 68 -37.87 -2.88 7.26
CA ALA A 68 -36.52 -2.76 6.70
C ALA A 68 -35.51 -3.76 7.28
N VAL A 69 -35.86 -4.50 8.34
CA VAL A 69 -34.99 -5.50 8.99
C VAL A 69 -35.75 -6.79 9.30
N SER A 70 -35.04 -7.92 9.32
CA SER A 70 -35.56 -9.23 9.72
C SER A 70 -34.98 -9.67 11.07
N THR A 71 -35.70 -10.53 11.79
CA THR A 71 -35.18 -11.22 12.98
C THR A 71 -34.87 -12.69 12.74
N SER A 72 -35.20 -13.23 11.56
CA SER A 72 -35.05 -14.65 11.22
C SER A 72 -33.79 -14.93 10.40
N SER A 73 -33.39 -14.03 9.51
CA SER A 73 -32.26 -14.22 8.59
C SER A 73 -31.69 -12.88 8.12
N GLY A 74 -30.43 -12.90 7.67
CA GLY A 74 -29.71 -11.74 7.13
C GLY A 74 -28.20 -11.99 7.13
N THR A 75 -27.45 -11.17 6.40
CA THR A 75 -25.98 -11.26 6.31
C THR A 75 -25.29 -10.35 7.31
N LYS A 76 -26.02 -9.37 7.88
CA LYS A 76 -25.57 -8.49 8.97
C LYS A 76 -26.54 -8.56 10.14
N ALA A 77 -26.04 -8.34 11.36
CA ALA A 77 -26.84 -8.33 12.57
C ALA A 77 -26.46 -7.17 13.50
N GLY A 78 -27.47 -6.52 14.07
CA GLY A 78 -27.35 -5.39 14.98
C GLY A 78 -28.18 -5.60 16.26
N LEU A 79 -27.65 -5.14 17.39
CA LEU A 79 -28.40 -5.04 18.65
C LEU A 79 -28.92 -3.62 18.80
N LEU A 80 -30.23 -3.47 18.94
CA LEU A 80 -30.82 -2.18 19.28
C LEU A 80 -30.99 -2.09 20.79
N THR A 81 -30.39 -1.07 21.41
CA THR A 81 -30.73 -0.66 22.76
C THR A 81 -31.03 0.83 22.82
N ARG A 82 -31.92 1.23 23.73
CA ARG A 82 -32.31 2.62 23.94
C ARG A 82 -32.01 3.02 25.38
N HIS A 83 -31.22 4.06 25.56
CA HIS A 83 -30.82 4.58 26.87
C HIS A 83 -30.90 6.09 26.87
N LYS A 84 -31.40 6.66 27.98
CA LYS A 84 -31.32 8.10 28.22
C LYS A 84 -30.03 8.38 28.98
N VAL A 85 -29.09 9.07 28.34
CA VAL A 85 -27.80 9.44 28.94
C VAL A 85 -27.83 10.94 29.24
N ALA A 86 -27.61 11.33 30.49
CA ALA A 86 -27.53 12.74 30.86
C ALA A 86 -26.25 13.39 30.30
N ALA A 87 -26.26 14.71 30.11
CA ALA A 87 -25.07 15.44 29.66
C ALA A 87 -23.88 15.18 30.61
N GLY A 88 -22.69 14.91 30.04
CA GLY A 88 -21.49 14.56 30.80
C GLY A 88 -21.49 13.17 31.45
N SER A 89 -22.57 12.38 31.32
CA SER A 89 -22.65 11.01 31.82
C SER A 89 -22.29 9.98 30.73
N HIS A 90 -22.03 8.75 31.14
CA HIS A 90 -21.77 7.63 30.23
C HIS A 90 -22.54 6.37 30.65
N VAL A 91 -22.76 5.46 29.69
CA VAL A 91 -23.29 4.12 29.93
C VAL A 91 -22.32 3.12 29.28
N SER A 92 -21.95 2.08 30.02
CA SER A 92 -20.98 1.08 29.57
C SER A 92 -21.64 -0.28 29.42
N PHE A 93 -21.37 -0.95 28.29
CA PHE A 93 -21.86 -2.29 27.99
C PHE A 93 -20.69 -3.27 27.87
N ARG A 94 -20.79 -4.43 28.54
CA ARG A 94 -19.82 -5.53 28.43
C ARG A 94 -20.48 -6.69 27.72
N LEU A 95 -19.98 -7.03 26.53
CA LEU A 95 -20.59 -7.98 25.61
C LEU A 95 -19.56 -9.02 25.19
N ARG A 96 -19.98 -10.28 25.08
CA ARG A 96 -19.11 -11.38 24.65
C ARG A 96 -19.82 -12.23 23.60
N LEU A 97 -19.12 -12.48 22.49
CA LEU A 97 -19.51 -13.46 21.48
C LEU A 97 -19.03 -14.84 21.94
N THR A 98 -19.86 -15.86 21.74
CA THR A 98 -19.64 -17.25 22.17
C THR A 98 -20.23 -18.21 21.14
N CYS A 99 -19.74 -19.45 21.06
CA CYS A 99 -20.38 -20.45 20.20
C CYS A 99 -21.77 -20.81 20.77
N ALA A 100 -22.73 -21.08 19.89
CA ALA A 100 -24.12 -21.27 20.25
C ALA A 100 -24.41 -22.58 21.01
N ASP A 101 -23.59 -23.58 20.83
CA ASP A 101 -23.62 -24.85 21.56
C ASP A 101 -23.02 -24.74 22.97
N LYS A 102 -22.32 -23.64 23.29
CA LYS A 102 -21.70 -23.41 24.60
C LYS A 102 -22.60 -22.57 25.50
N SER A 103 -22.70 -22.96 26.78
CA SER A 103 -23.31 -22.13 27.80
C SER A 103 -22.45 -20.89 28.07
N PHE A 104 -23.09 -19.79 28.49
CA PHE A 104 -22.34 -18.62 28.92
C PHE A 104 -21.46 -18.97 30.13
N PRO A 105 -20.14 -18.75 30.08
CA PRO A 105 -19.28 -19.10 31.19
C PRO A 105 -19.65 -18.29 32.44
N GLN A 106 -19.86 -18.97 33.57
CA GLN A 106 -20.04 -18.26 34.84
C GLN A 106 -18.79 -17.43 35.15
N GLY A 107 -18.98 -16.14 35.43
CA GLY A 107 -17.87 -15.23 35.67
C GLY A 107 -17.10 -14.82 34.42
N ALA A 108 -17.70 -14.87 33.22
CA ALA A 108 -17.05 -14.50 31.95
C ALA A 108 -16.44 -13.08 31.89
N PHE A 109 -16.75 -12.21 32.84
CA PHE A 109 -16.20 -10.85 32.99
C PHE A 109 -15.49 -10.62 34.33
N ARG A 110 -15.21 -11.68 35.11
CA ARG A 110 -14.64 -11.57 36.47
C ARG A 110 -13.29 -10.86 36.47
N ASP A 111 -12.49 -11.09 35.44
CA ASP A 111 -11.13 -10.58 35.25
C ASP A 111 -11.06 -9.37 34.29
N PHE A 112 -12.19 -8.97 33.69
CA PHE A 112 -12.23 -7.96 32.63
C PHE A 112 -11.52 -6.66 33.00
N ASP A 113 -11.84 -6.09 34.17
CA ASP A 113 -11.30 -4.80 34.61
C ASP A 113 -9.79 -4.90 34.87
N ASN A 114 -9.34 -6.01 35.47
CA ASN A 114 -7.92 -6.27 35.72
C ASN A 114 -7.16 -6.43 34.39
N THR A 115 -7.67 -7.24 33.47
CA THR A 115 -7.05 -7.45 32.15
C THR A 115 -6.96 -6.13 31.37
N PHE A 116 -8.04 -5.35 31.34
CA PHE A 116 -8.06 -4.07 30.62
C PHE A 116 -7.02 -3.10 31.20
N GLN A 117 -6.93 -2.99 32.53
CA GLN A 117 -5.93 -2.15 33.18
C GLN A 117 -4.50 -2.63 32.90
N SER A 118 -4.23 -3.94 32.97
CA SER A 118 -2.91 -4.48 32.62
C SER A 118 -2.51 -4.18 31.17
N ARG A 119 -3.44 -4.33 30.21
CA ARG A 119 -3.18 -3.99 28.79
C ARG A 119 -2.89 -2.50 28.59
N ARG A 120 -3.57 -1.61 29.33
CA ARG A 120 -3.29 -0.16 29.31
C ARG A 120 -1.87 0.14 29.78
N GLU A 121 -1.48 -0.41 30.93
CA GLU A 121 -0.14 -0.20 31.49
C GLU A 121 0.96 -0.77 30.60
N GLU A 122 0.73 -1.93 29.98
CA GLU A 122 1.65 -2.49 28.98
C GLU A 122 1.79 -1.59 27.77
N ALA A 123 0.67 -1.07 27.24
CA ALA A 123 0.71 -0.12 26.12
C ALA A 123 1.45 1.17 26.53
N ASP A 124 1.21 1.70 27.73
CA ASP A 124 1.89 2.89 28.22
C ASP A 124 3.40 2.67 28.36
N ARG A 125 3.84 1.50 28.86
CA ARG A 125 5.27 1.13 28.88
C ARG A 125 5.86 0.99 27.47
N PHE A 126 5.14 0.33 26.57
CA PHE A 126 5.58 0.14 25.18
C PHE A 126 5.77 1.47 24.46
N TYR A 127 4.76 2.35 24.48
CA TYR A 127 4.87 3.70 23.92
C TYR A 127 5.86 4.59 24.69
N GLY A 128 6.14 4.26 25.95
CA GLY A 128 7.27 4.78 26.72
C GLY A 128 8.59 4.66 25.97
N LEU A 129 8.86 3.47 25.43
CA LEU A 129 10.08 3.15 24.67
C LEU A 129 10.04 3.72 23.25
N VAL A 130 8.94 3.53 22.51
CA VAL A 130 8.81 4.01 21.12
C VAL A 130 8.94 5.54 21.02
N GLN A 131 8.61 6.27 22.08
CA GLN A 131 8.60 7.73 22.13
C GLN A 131 9.71 8.30 23.02
N GLU A 132 10.80 7.55 23.25
CA GLU A 132 11.88 7.98 24.14
C GLU A 132 12.46 9.37 23.79
N ASP A 133 12.56 9.66 22.48
CA ASP A 133 13.10 10.92 21.96
C ASP A 133 12.07 12.07 21.87
N ILE A 134 10.80 11.82 22.22
CA ILE A 134 9.73 12.83 22.17
C ILE A 134 9.49 13.37 23.57
N THR A 135 10.10 14.52 23.88
CA THR A 135 10.04 15.13 25.22
C THR A 135 8.72 15.86 25.50
N ASP A 136 8.06 16.39 24.47
CA ASP A 136 6.81 17.12 24.58
C ASP A 136 5.59 16.19 24.70
N SER A 137 4.77 16.38 25.74
CA SER A 137 3.67 15.48 26.07
C SER A 137 2.51 15.54 25.06
N GLU A 138 2.26 16.69 24.44
CA GLU A 138 1.25 16.85 23.40
C GLU A 138 1.67 16.10 22.13
N ARG A 139 2.93 16.25 21.70
CA ARG A 139 3.49 15.49 20.57
C ARG A 139 3.46 13.99 20.81
N ARG A 140 3.72 13.52 22.04
CA ARG A 140 3.57 12.09 22.39
C ARG A 140 2.13 11.62 22.21
N LEU A 141 1.15 12.43 22.62
CA LEU A 141 -0.26 12.09 22.46
C LEU A 141 -0.65 12.03 20.98
N ILE A 142 -0.26 13.04 20.18
CA ILE A 142 -0.52 13.09 18.73
C ILE A 142 0.10 11.88 18.02
N HIS A 143 1.37 11.58 18.30
CA HIS A 143 2.07 10.43 17.72
C HIS A 143 1.38 9.10 18.04
N ARG A 144 0.97 8.89 19.29
CA ARG A 144 0.26 7.67 19.70
C ARG A 144 -1.10 7.56 19.03
N GLN A 145 -1.82 8.66 18.87
CA GLN A 145 -3.11 8.68 18.16
C GLN A 145 -2.95 8.36 16.67
N ALA A 146 -1.91 8.90 16.02
CA ALA A 146 -1.61 8.59 14.62
C ALA A 146 -1.32 7.09 14.42
N LEU A 147 -0.49 6.49 15.27
CA LEU A 147 -0.19 5.05 15.22
C LEU A 147 -1.42 4.19 15.56
N ALA A 148 -2.25 4.62 16.52
CA ALA A 148 -3.52 3.95 16.80
C ALA A 148 -4.46 3.98 15.59
N GLY A 149 -4.48 5.08 14.82
CA GLY A 149 -5.17 5.18 13.54
C GLY A 149 -4.71 4.11 12.56
N MET A 150 -3.39 3.97 12.34
CA MET A 150 -2.81 2.94 11.47
C MET A 150 -3.19 1.51 11.88
N ILE A 151 -3.26 1.23 13.19
CA ILE A 151 -3.70 -0.08 13.68
C ILE A 151 -5.20 -0.29 13.45
N TRP A 152 -6.01 0.77 13.58
CA TRP A 152 -7.45 0.71 13.46
C TRP A 152 -7.96 0.54 12.01
N THR A 153 -7.17 0.99 11.03
CA THR A 153 -7.46 0.84 9.59
C THR A 153 -7.06 -0.51 9.01
N LYS A 154 -6.47 -1.42 9.81
CA LYS A 154 -6.29 -2.83 9.41
C LYS A 154 -7.66 -3.48 9.20
N GLN A 155 -7.89 -4.07 8.03
CA GLN A 155 -9.16 -4.71 7.67
C GLN A 155 -8.94 -6.08 7.04
N LEU A 156 -9.79 -7.05 7.38
CA LEU A 156 -9.89 -8.26 6.57
C LEU A 156 -10.42 -7.87 5.19
N TYR A 157 -9.61 -8.08 4.16
CA TYR A 157 -9.98 -7.83 2.78
C TYR A 157 -10.03 -9.16 2.04
N TYR A 158 -11.25 -9.56 1.69
CA TYR A 158 -11.55 -10.79 0.99
C TYR A 158 -12.04 -10.48 -0.42
N TYR A 159 -11.26 -10.86 -1.43
CA TYR A 159 -11.63 -10.67 -2.83
C TYR A 159 -11.08 -11.81 -3.68
N ASP A 160 -11.97 -12.68 -4.16
CA ASP A 160 -11.67 -13.75 -5.11
C ASP A 160 -12.17 -13.33 -6.50
N ILE A 161 -11.23 -12.96 -7.38
CA ILE A 161 -11.55 -12.50 -8.74
C ILE A 161 -12.17 -13.62 -9.57
N ARG A 162 -11.72 -14.85 -9.42
CA ARG A 162 -12.24 -15.98 -10.19
C ARG A 162 -13.70 -16.24 -9.86
N THR A 163 -14.03 -16.23 -8.57
CA THR A 163 -15.42 -16.36 -8.11
C THR A 163 -16.26 -15.18 -8.61
N TRP A 164 -15.75 -13.95 -8.51
CA TRP A 164 -16.41 -12.75 -9.02
C TRP A 164 -16.73 -12.83 -10.53
N LEU A 165 -15.77 -13.22 -11.36
CA LEU A 165 -15.93 -13.33 -12.81
C LEU A 165 -16.85 -14.50 -13.23
N SER A 166 -16.97 -15.53 -12.38
CA SER A 166 -17.88 -16.65 -12.62
C SER A 166 -19.34 -16.27 -12.39
N GLY A 167 -19.58 -15.30 -11.51
CA GLY A 167 -20.92 -14.87 -11.09
C GLY A 167 -21.55 -15.81 -10.07
N ASP A 168 -22.65 -15.36 -9.45
CA ASP A 168 -23.38 -16.15 -8.45
C ASP A 168 -24.23 -17.26 -9.10
N GLU A 169 -24.34 -18.40 -8.43
CA GLU A 169 -25.27 -19.46 -8.84
C GLU A 169 -26.72 -18.95 -8.93
N GLY A 170 -27.41 -19.30 -10.02
CA GLY A 170 -28.78 -18.84 -10.28
C GLY A 170 -28.89 -17.39 -10.77
N ARG A 171 -27.76 -16.68 -10.93
CA ARG A 171 -27.70 -15.38 -11.62
C ARG A 171 -27.11 -15.57 -13.01
N GLY A 172 -27.49 -14.70 -13.95
CA GLY A 172 -26.87 -14.69 -15.28
C GLY A 172 -25.37 -14.42 -15.15
N ARG A 173 -24.53 -15.13 -15.92
CA ARG A 173 -23.09 -14.90 -15.95
C ARG A 173 -22.83 -13.41 -16.25
N PRO A 174 -21.94 -12.72 -15.52
CA PRO A 174 -21.58 -11.35 -15.85
C PRO A 174 -21.06 -11.27 -17.30
N PRO A 175 -21.20 -10.12 -17.99
CA PRO A 175 -20.81 -9.97 -19.39
C PRO A 175 -19.39 -10.49 -19.64
N SER A 176 -19.21 -11.23 -20.73
CA SER A 176 -18.01 -12.05 -20.96
C SER A 176 -16.74 -11.29 -21.36
N ARG A 177 -16.78 -9.96 -21.54
CA ARG A 177 -15.65 -9.14 -21.99
C ARG A 177 -15.71 -7.72 -21.45
N GLY A 178 -14.55 -7.17 -21.08
CA GLY A 178 -14.39 -5.81 -20.56
C GLY A 178 -14.79 -5.67 -19.10
N GLY A 179 -14.79 -6.77 -18.34
CA GLY A 179 -15.08 -6.76 -16.91
C GLY A 179 -13.96 -6.13 -16.10
N ARG A 180 -14.29 -5.50 -14.97
CA ARG A 180 -13.31 -5.01 -14.00
C ARG A 180 -12.33 -6.14 -13.63
N ASN A 181 -11.04 -5.87 -13.77
CA ASN A 181 -9.94 -6.77 -13.40
C ASN A 181 -9.99 -8.17 -14.06
N GLU A 182 -10.55 -8.28 -15.27
CA GLU A 182 -10.69 -9.59 -15.95
C GLU A 182 -9.34 -10.29 -16.23
N ASP A 183 -8.26 -9.53 -16.39
CA ASP A 183 -6.89 -10.05 -16.58
C ASP A 183 -6.23 -10.58 -15.29
N TRP A 184 -6.93 -10.48 -14.15
CA TRP A 184 -6.40 -10.80 -12.82
C TRP A 184 -7.10 -12.01 -12.18
N ASP A 185 -7.49 -13.00 -13.00
CA ASP A 185 -8.23 -14.21 -12.59
C ASP A 185 -7.51 -15.11 -11.54
N HIS A 186 -6.22 -14.88 -11.33
CA HIS A 186 -5.36 -15.54 -10.36
C HIS A 186 -5.33 -14.81 -9.01
N LEU A 187 -5.77 -13.55 -8.96
CA LEU A 187 -5.69 -12.73 -7.78
C LEU A 187 -6.74 -13.18 -6.75
N TYR A 188 -6.24 -13.48 -5.56
CA TYR A 188 -7.03 -13.95 -4.43
C TYR A 188 -6.53 -13.29 -3.15
N ASN A 189 -7.39 -12.47 -2.56
CA ASN A 189 -7.09 -11.76 -1.33
C ASN A 189 -7.91 -12.36 -0.20
N ALA A 190 -7.27 -12.72 0.91
CA ALA A 190 -7.94 -13.22 2.10
C ALA A 190 -7.10 -12.93 3.35
N ASP A 191 -6.73 -11.66 3.52
CA ASP A 191 -5.76 -11.23 4.52
C ASP A 191 -6.20 -9.97 5.26
N VAL A 192 -5.58 -9.73 6.42
CA VAL A 192 -5.72 -8.46 7.14
C VAL A 192 -4.72 -7.47 6.54
N ILE A 193 -5.24 -6.47 5.82
CA ILE A 193 -4.45 -5.49 5.09
C ILE A 193 -4.64 -4.09 5.71
N SER A 194 -3.57 -3.30 5.75
CA SER A 194 -3.64 -1.89 6.16
C SER A 194 -4.27 -1.04 5.05
N MET A 195 -5.40 -0.40 5.35
CA MET A 195 -6.14 0.43 4.39
C MET A 195 -5.80 1.92 4.54
N PRO A 196 -5.88 2.71 3.44
CA PRO A 196 -5.72 4.16 3.51
C PRO A 196 -6.77 4.80 4.42
N ASP A 197 -8.02 4.35 4.31
CA ASP A 197 -9.11 4.74 5.20
C ASP A 197 -10.06 3.56 5.43
N LYS A 198 -10.71 3.51 6.60
CA LYS A 198 -11.62 2.40 6.92
C LYS A 198 -12.99 2.51 6.24
N TRP A 199 -13.40 3.72 5.90
CA TRP A 199 -14.75 4.05 5.47
C TRP A 199 -14.80 4.45 3.99
N GLU A 200 -13.99 5.43 3.59
CA GLU A 200 -13.95 6.00 2.25
C GLU A 200 -13.16 5.11 1.29
N TYR A 201 -12.04 4.56 1.77
CA TYR A 201 -11.14 3.73 0.96
C TYR A 201 -10.91 2.35 1.59
N PRO A 202 -11.97 1.51 1.77
CA PRO A 202 -11.88 0.21 2.43
C PRO A 202 -11.25 -0.89 1.55
N TRP A 203 -10.27 -0.51 0.74
CA TRP A 203 -9.53 -1.33 -0.21
C TRP A 203 -8.07 -0.83 -0.20
N TYR A 204 -7.13 -1.69 -0.64
CA TYR A 204 -5.70 -1.32 -0.63
C TYR A 204 -5.30 -0.70 -1.97
N ALA A 205 -4.46 0.33 -1.91
CA ALA A 205 -3.60 0.69 -3.02
C ALA A 205 -2.18 0.22 -2.69
N THR A 206 -1.45 -0.36 -3.65
CA THR A 206 -0.11 -0.88 -3.39
C THR A 206 0.86 0.21 -2.94
N TRP A 207 0.79 1.41 -3.52
CA TRP A 207 1.70 2.48 -3.13
C TRP A 207 1.38 3.05 -1.73
N ASP A 208 0.10 3.28 -1.39
CA ASP A 208 -0.32 3.64 -0.04
C ASP A 208 0.20 2.61 0.98
N LEU A 209 0.02 1.32 0.69
CA LEU A 209 0.47 0.23 1.57
C LEU A 209 1.98 0.30 1.86
N ALA A 210 2.79 0.62 0.84
CA ALA A 210 4.23 0.81 1.02
C ALA A 210 4.53 1.95 2.00
N PHE A 211 3.80 3.07 1.93
CA PHE A 211 3.93 4.16 2.90
C PHE A 211 3.41 3.79 4.29
N HIS A 212 2.32 3.02 4.39
CA HIS A 212 1.77 2.54 5.67
C HIS A 212 2.77 1.69 6.46
N CYS A 213 3.60 0.91 5.75
CA CYS A 213 4.55 0.00 6.38
C CYS A 213 5.62 0.71 7.21
N LEU A 214 5.98 1.96 6.91
CA LEU A 214 6.96 2.72 7.69
C LEU A 214 6.47 3.05 9.12
N PRO A 215 5.35 3.76 9.32
CA PRO A 215 4.83 3.99 10.66
C PRO A 215 4.41 2.69 11.35
N LEU A 216 3.92 1.69 10.61
CA LEU A 216 3.64 0.37 11.20
C LEU A 216 4.90 -0.31 11.73
N ALA A 217 6.05 -0.18 11.06
CA ALA A 217 7.30 -0.77 11.51
C ALA A 217 7.83 -0.18 12.83
N LEU A 218 7.37 1.00 13.24
CA LEU A 218 7.66 1.57 14.57
C LEU A 218 6.99 0.78 15.70
N VAL A 219 5.87 0.10 15.42
CA VAL A 219 5.08 -0.62 16.43
C VAL A 219 5.01 -2.13 16.21
N ASP A 220 5.15 -2.58 14.96
CA ASP A 220 5.00 -3.95 14.51
C ASP A 220 5.72 -4.15 13.16
N ALA A 221 7.04 -4.27 13.21
CA ALA A 221 7.88 -4.49 12.02
C ALA A 221 7.55 -5.80 11.31
N GLN A 222 7.11 -6.83 12.05
CA GLN A 222 6.73 -8.11 11.46
C GLN A 222 5.49 -7.95 10.57
N PHE A 223 4.43 -7.29 11.06
CA PHE A 223 3.27 -6.97 10.24
C PHE A 223 3.65 -6.13 9.01
N ALA A 224 4.48 -5.10 9.17
CA ALA A 224 4.93 -4.29 8.03
C ALA A 224 5.65 -5.12 6.94
N LYS A 225 6.52 -6.06 7.34
CA LYS A 225 7.18 -7.01 6.41
C LYS A 225 6.17 -7.92 5.72
N GLU A 226 5.17 -8.42 6.45
CA GLU A 226 4.10 -9.26 5.90
C GLU A 226 3.27 -8.49 4.87
N GLN A 227 2.92 -7.22 5.12
CA GLN A 227 2.23 -6.37 4.15
C GLN A 227 3.02 -6.18 2.85
N LEU A 228 4.33 -5.98 2.94
CA LEU A 228 5.19 -5.86 1.75
C LEU A 228 5.34 -7.19 1.01
N ARG A 229 5.40 -8.32 1.72
CA ARG A 229 5.40 -9.68 1.15
C ARG A 229 4.12 -9.97 0.39
N LEU A 230 2.96 -9.62 0.95
CA LEU A 230 1.63 -9.92 0.39
C LEU A 230 1.54 -9.54 -1.09
N ILE A 231 1.92 -8.31 -1.44
CA ILE A 231 1.87 -7.80 -2.84
C ILE A 231 2.76 -8.62 -3.79
N THR A 232 3.76 -9.32 -3.28
CA THR A 232 4.71 -10.11 -4.08
C THR A 232 4.39 -11.60 -4.17
N LEU A 233 3.34 -12.04 -3.47
CA LEU A 233 2.86 -13.42 -3.53
C LEU A 233 2.30 -13.73 -4.91
N VAL A 234 2.35 -15.01 -5.30
CA VAL A 234 1.82 -15.49 -6.59
C VAL A 234 0.30 -15.30 -6.71
N SER A 235 -0.40 -15.12 -5.60
CA SER A 235 -1.83 -14.81 -5.54
C SER A 235 -2.14 -13.32 -5.60
N PHE A 236 -1.13 -12.45 -5.66
CA PHE A 236 -1.29 -10.99 -5.76
C PHE A 236 -0.57 -10.41 -6.97
N MET A 237 0.70 -10.78 -7.18
CA MET A 237 1.50 -10.30 -8.31
C MET A 237 1.07 -10.98 -9.59
N HIS A 238 0.86 -10.19 -10.64
CA HIS A 238 0.58 -10.71 -11.97
C HIS A 238 1.77 -11.54 -12.48
N PRO A 239 1.56 -12.64 -13.23
CA PRO A 239 2.64 -13.48 -13.76
C PRO A 239 3.70 -12.78 -14.61
N ASN A 240 3.43 -11.56 -15.09
CA ASN A 240 4.36 -10.73 -15.85
C ASN A 240 5.24 -9.81 -14.96
N GLY A 241 5.07 -9.83 -13.64
CA GLY A 241 5.77 -8.99 -12.67
C GLY A 241 5.00 -7.74 -12.22
N GLN A 242 3.82 -7.44 -12.77
CA GLN A 242 3.01 -6.27 -12.38
C GLN A 242 2.44 -6.42 -10.97
N PHE A 243 2.41 -5.32 -10.22
CA PHE A 243 1.70 -5.25 -8.94
C PHE A 243 0.28 -4.71 -9.17
N PRO A 244 -0.73 -5.25 -8.46
CA PRO A 244 -2.11 -4.77 -8.59
C PRO A 244 -2.21 -3.34 -8.03
N ALA A 245 -2.61 -2.36 -8.84
CA ALA A 245 -2.66 -0.97 -8.38
C ALA A 245 -3.67 -0.76 -7.23
N TYR A 246 -4.96 -0.93 -7.52
CA TYR A 246 -6.06 -0.75 -6.57
C TYR A 246 -7.35 -1.41 -7.08
N GLU A 247 -8.36 -1.55 -6.21
CA GLU A 247 -9.54 -2.41 -6.43
C GLU A 247 -10.28 -2.18 -7.75
N TRP A 248 -10.43 -0.95 -8.24
CA TRP A 248 -11.19 -0.70 -9.48
C TRP A 248 -10.42 -0.92 -10.77
N ASN A 249 -9.08 -0.96 -10.73
CA ASN A 249 -8.25 -1.21 -11.91
C ASN A 249 -6.87 -1.72 -11.50
N PHE A 250 -6.70 -3.03 -11.35
CA PHE A 250 -5.39 -3.61 -11.02
C PHE A 250 -4.36 -3.45 -12.14
N ASN A 251 -4.81 -3.25 -13.39
CA ASN A 251 -3.93 -2.99 -14.53
C ASN A 251 -3.31 -1.59 -14.52
N ASP A 252 -3.78 -0.70 -13.64
CA ASP A 252 -3.22 0.64 -13.52
C ASP A 252 -1.79 0.63 -12.96
N VAL A 253 -1.20 1.82 -12.85
CA VAL A 253 0.17 1.99 -12.39
C VAL A 253 0.22 2.93 -11.19
N ASN A 254 0.95 2.53 -10.16
CA ASN A 254 1.24 3.41 -9.03
C ASN A 254 2.74 3.73 -8.98
N PRO A 255 3.17 4.74 -8.21
CA PRO A 255 4.58 4.98 -7.96
C PRO A 255 5.25 3.71 -7.43
N PRO A 256 6.37 3.25 -8.02
CA PRO A 256 7.06 2.02 -7.61
C PRO A 256 7.89 2.21 -6.33
N VAL A 257 7.26 2.71 -5.26
CA VAL A 257 7.89 2.98 -3.96
C VAL A 257 8.05 1.72 -3.08
N HIS A 258 7.58 0.56 -3.55
CA HIS A 258 7.59 -0.69 -2.78
C HIS A 258 9.00 -1.14 -2.39
N ALA A 259 9.98 -0.99 -3.30
CA ALA A 259 11.38 -1.32 -3.00
C ALA A 259 11.96 -0.43 -1.91
N TRP A 260 11.62 0.86 -1.94
CA TRP A 260 12.03 1.79 -0.90
C TRP A 260 11.42 1.40 0.44
N ALA A 261 10.13 1.04 0.48
CA ALA A 261 9.50 0.58 1.70
C ALA A 261 10.14 -0.70 2.24
N VAL A 262 10.46 -1.69 1.38
CA VAL A 262 11.21 -2.89 1.77
C VAL A 262 12.54 -2.53 2.38
N TRP A 263 13.32 -1.67 1.73
CA TRP A 263 14.62 -1.23 2.23
C TRP A 263 14.51 -0.52 3.58
N ARG A 264 13.56 0.42 3.71
CA ARG A 264 13.34 1.18 4.96
C ARG A 264 12.86 0.30 6.10
N VAL A 265 11.90 -0.59 5.86
CA VAL A 265 11.40 -1.52 6.89
C VAL A 265 12.51 -2.47 7.33
N PHE A 266 13.33 -2.99 6.41
CA PHE A 266 14.51 -3.79 6.76
C PHE A 266 15.46 -3.01 7.68
N GLN A 267 15.80 -1.76 7.35
CA GLN A 267 16.67 -0.93 8.18
C GLN A 267 16.08 -0.64 9.57
N MET A 268 14.77 -0.37 9.64
CA MET A 268 14.06 -0.11 10.89
C MET A 268 14.01 -1.35 11.78
N ASP A 269 13.66 -2.51 11.21
CA ASP A 269 13.67 -3.80 11.91
C ASP A 269 15.07 -4.15 12.41
N ARG A 270 16.10 -3.99 11.56
CA ARG A 270 17.51 -4.18 11.92
C ARG A 270 17.92 -3.33 13.12
N LYS A 271 17.56 -2.04 13.13
CA LYS A 271 17.83 -1.14 14.27
C LYS A 271 17.18 -1.65 15.55
N ASN A 272 15.93 -2.12 15.47
CA ASN A 272 15.18 -2.62 16.63
C ASN A 272 15.72 -3.96 17.15
N ARG A 273 16.22 -4.82 16.26
CA ARG A 273 16.80 -6.14 16.58
C ARG A 273 18.25 -6.04 17.09
N ALA A 274 18.97 -5.00 16.71
CA ALA A 274 20.39 -4.81 16.97
C ALA A 274 21.27 -5.97 16.44
N ASP A 275 20.91 -6.53 15.29
CA ASP A 275 21.66 -7.56 14.55
C ASP A 275 21.85 -7.17 13.07
N ASP A 276 22.22 -8.12 12.20
CA ASP A 276 22.42 -7.88 10.76
C ASP A 276 21.09 -7.62 10.00
N GLY A 277 19.94 -7.79 10.67
CA GLY A 277 18.62 -7.64 10.07
C GLY A 277 18.11 -8.94 9.44
N ASP A 278 16.84 -8.91 9.02
CA ASP A 278 16.18 -10.04 8.37
C ASP A 278 16.61 -10.16 6.89
N LEU A 279 17.79 -10.73 6.67
CA LEU A 279 18.37 -10.90 5.32
C LEU A 279 17.50 -11.77 4.42
N SER A 280 16.80 -12.75 4.98
CA SER A 280 15.86 -13.60 4.23
C SER A 280 14.69 -12.79 3.68
N PHE A 281 14.14 -11.85 4.47
CA PHE A 281 13.17 -10.87 3.97
C PHE A 281 13.76 -10.01 2.86
N LEU A 282 14.96 -9.47 3.05
CA LEU A 282 15.56 -8.60 2.05
C LEU A 282 15.80 -9.33 0.72
N GLU A 283 16.37 -10.53 0.78
CA GLU A 283 16.72 -11.36 -0.38
C GLU A 283 15.49 -11.84 -1.16
N GLU A 284 14.46 -12.32 -0.46
CA GLU A 284 13.21 -12.76 -1.10
C GLU A 284 12.54 -11.61 -1.86
N LEU A 285 12.36 -10.47 -1.20
CA LEU A 285 11.70 -9.32 -1.80
C LEU A 285 12.56 -8.70 -2.89
N PHE A 286 13.89 -8.69 -2.77
CA PHE A 286 14.79 -8.24 -3.82
C PHE A 286 14.52 -8.96 -5.15
N HIS A 287 14.43 -10.30 -5.13
CA HIS A 287 14.10 -11.08 -6.33
C HIS A 287 12.73 -10.75 -6.92
N LYS A 288 11.71 -10.58 -6.07
CA LYS A 288 10.36 -10.21 -6.51
C LYS A 288 10.32 -8.81 -7.12
N LEU A 289 11.05 -7.88 -6.52
CA LEU A 289 11.17 -6.51 -7.00
C LEU A 289 11.94 -6.45 -8.32
N MET A 290 12.92 -7.34 -8.57
CA MET A 290 13.57 -7.39 -9.89
C MET A 290 12.59 -7.76 -11.01
N LEU A 291 11.62 -8.65 -10.75
CA LEU A 291 10.56 -8.98 -11.70
C LEU A 291 9.69 -7.76 -12.01
N ASN A 292 9.28 -7.02 -10.97
CA ASN A 292 8.50 -5.81 -11.14
C ASN A 292 9.28 -4.70 -11.86
N PHE A 293 10.54 -4.48 -11.51
CA PHE A 293 11.42 -3.55 -12.21
C PHE A 293 11.54 -3.90 -13.70
N THR A 294 11.69 -5.20 -14.02
CA THR A 294 11.77 -5.67 -15.41
C THR A 294 10.46 -5.46 -16.16
N TRP A 295 9.30 -5.65 -15.49
CA TRP A 295 8.00 -5.31 -16.04
C TRP A 295 7.92 -3.83 -16.40
N TRP A 296 8.36 -2.93 -15.52
CA TRP A 296 8.40 -1.49 -15.77
C TRP A 296 9.24 -1.14 -17.01
N VAL A 297 10.47 -1.65 -17.10
CA VAL A 297 11.35 -1.45 -18.27
C VAL A 297 10.69 -1.92 -19.55
N ASN A 298 9.99 -3.06 -19.54
CA ASN A 298 9.42 -3.61 -20.77
C ASN A 298 8.05 -3.03 -21.15
N ARG A 299 7.29 -2.49 -20.20
CA ARG A 299 5.88 -2.07 -20.43
C ARG A 299 5.65 -0.58 -20.30
N LYS A 300 6.57 0.15 -19.67
CA LYS A 300 6.39 1.57 -19.35
C LYS A 300 7.50 2.45 -19.93
N ASP A 301 8.48 1.88 -20.63
CA ASP A 301 9.43 2.59 -21.50
C ASP A 301 9.15 2.22 -22.97
N ALA A 302 8.07 2.77 -23.52
CA ALA A 302 7.53 2.37 -24.83
C ALA A 302 8.53 2.49 -26.00
N GLU A 303 9.49 3.42 -25.88
CA GLU A 303 10.47 3.70 -26.92
C GLU A 303 11.87 3.11 -26.59
N GLY A 304 12.03 2.44 -25.44
CA GLY A 304 13.31 1.88 -25.01
C GLY A 304 14.40 2.93 -24.76
N ARG A 305 14.01 4.13 -24.32
CA ARG A 305 14.90 5.29 -24.17
C ARG A 305 15.18 5.65 -22.70
N ASN A 306 14.72 4.82 -21.76
CA ASN A 306 14.77 5.06 -20.32
C ASN A 306 13.96 6.30 -19.90
N ILE A 307 12.82 6.53 -20.58
CA ILE A 307 11.84 7.55 -20.24
C ILE A 307 10.52 6.84 -20.00
N PHE A 308 10.04 6.89 -18.76
CA PHE A 308 8.96 6.03 -18.30
C PHE A 308 7.63 6.77 -18.24
N GLN A 309 6.54 6.03 -18.43
CA GLN A 309 5.18 6.54 -18.54
C GLN A 309 4.24 5.60 -17.80
N GLY A 310 3.41 6.12 -16.89
CA GLY A 310 2.53 5.31 -16.06
C GLY A 310 1.21 6.00 -15.71
N GLY A 311 0.70 6.88 -16.56
CA GLY A 311 -0.57 7.55 -16.30
C GLY A 311 -0.45 8.57 -15.16
N PHE A 312 -1.37 8.56 -14.20
CA PHE A 312 -1.37 9.56 -13.13
C PHE A 312 -0.47 9.19 -11.93
N LEU A 313 -0.06 7.93 -11.78
CA LEU A 313 0.87 7.47 -10.74
C LEU A 313 0.46 7.93 -9.32
N GLY A 314 -0.81 7.75 -8.94
CA GLY A 314 -1.29 8.14 -7.61
C GLY A 314 -1.43 9.66 -7.37
N LEU A 315 -1.10 10.49 -8.37
CA LEU A 315 -1.17 11.96 -8.30
C LEU A 315 -2.32 12.48 -9.17
N ASP A 316 -3.55 12.21 -8.74
CA ASP A 316 -4.75 12.66 -9.44
C ASP A 316 -4.79 14.18 -9.60
N ASN A 317 -5.17 14.66 -10.79
CA ASN A 317 -5.32 16.08 -11.11
C ASN A 317 -4.04 16.94 -10.93
N ILE A 318 -2.85 16.32 -10.83
CA ILE A 318 -1.59 17.06 -10.70
C ILE A 318 -1.13 17.71 -12.02
N GLY A 319 -1.72 17.30 -13.14
CA GLY A 319 -1.41 17.77 -14.49
C GLY A 319 -2.58 18.50 -15.15
N VAL A 320 -2.29 19.21 -16.24
CA VAL A 320 -3.29 19.91 -17.08
C VAL A 320 -3.93 19.00 -18.14
N VAL A 321 -3.44 17.77 -18.28
CA VAL A 321 -3.92 16.76 -19.22
C VAL A 321 -4.13 15.44 -18.51
N ASP A 322 -5.13 14.68 -18.94
CA ASP A 322 -5.33 13.32 -18.47
C ASP A 322 -4.23 12.42 -19.06
N ARG A 323 -3.28 12.06 -18.20
CA ARG A 323 -2.11 11.26 -18.55
C ARG A 323 -2.45 9.79 -18.83
N SER A 324 -3.65 9.35 -18.45
CA SER A 324 -4.11 7.97 -18.62
C SER A 324 -4.85 7.75 -19.94
N GLN A 325 -5.15 8.81 -20.67
CA GLN A 325 -5.86 8.73 -21.94
C GLN A 325 -4.91 8.93 -23.14
N PRO A 326 -5.14 8.23 -24.26
CA PRO A 326 -4.46 8.55 -25.51
C PRO A 326 -4.72 10.00 -25.92
N PHE A 327 -3.69 10.71 -26.38
CA PHE A 327 -3.87 12.05 -26.91
C PHE A 327 -4.61 12.00 -28.26
N PRO A 328 -5.55 12.91 -28.54
CA PRO A 328 -6.31 12.91 -29.81
C PRO A 328 -5.45 12.97 -31.07
N ASN A 329 -4.27 13.60 -30.99
CA ASN A 329 -3.33 13.69 -32.10
C ASN A 329 -2.41 12.46 -32.21
N GLY A 330 -2.51 11.47 -31.33
CA GLY A 330 -1.60 10.32 -31.27
C GLY A 330 -0.26 10.61 -30.59
N GLY A 331 -0.12 11.78 -29.95
CA GLY A 331 1.05 12.13 -29.15
C GLY A 331 1.14 11.33 -27.85
N MET A 332 2.30 11.43 -27.21
CA MET A 332 2.62 10.72 -25.96
C MET A 332 3.19 11.69 -24.94
N ILE A 333 2.98 11.42 -23.65
CA ILE A 333 3.58 12.21 -22.57
C ILE A 333 4.79 11.47 -22.00
N ASN A 334 5.95 12.13 -22.05
CA ASN A 334 7.15 11.71 -21.33
C ASN A 334 7.07 12.30 -19.93
N GLN A 335 7.01 11.42 -18.93
CA GLN A 335 6.69 11.83 -17.57
C GLN A 335 7.95 12.00 -16.73
N SER A 336 8.08 13.15 -16.09
CA SER A 336 9.19 13.42 -15.16
C SER A 336 9.12 12.54 -13.93
N ASP A 337 7.92 12.40 -13.34
CA ASP A 337 7.70 11.58 -12.14
C ASP A 337 7.95 10.09 -12.39
N GLY A 338 7.31 9.48 -13.39
CA GLY A 338 7.49 8.06 -13.72
C GLY A 338 8.96 7.71 -13.98
N THR A 339 9.67 8.58 -14.70
CA THR A 339 11.11 8.40 -14.97
C THR A 339 11.95 8.53 -13.70
N SER A 340 11.66 9.53 -12.87
CA SER A 340 12.37 9.75 -11.60
C SER A 340 12.14 8.62 -10.60
N TRP A 341 10.92 8.08 -10.53
CA TRP A 341 10.63 6.94 -9.68
C TRP A 341 11.41 5.69 -10.09
N MET A 342 11.61 5.47 -11.40
CA MET A 342 12.43 4.37 -11.89
C MET A 342 13.93 4.60 -11.63
N ALA A 343 14.41 5.85 -11.66
CA ALA A 343 15.75 6.18 -11.20
C ALA A 343 15.92 5.83 -9.71
N PHE A 344 14.97 6.25 -8.87
CA PHE A 344 14.96 5.95 -7.44
C PHE A 344 14.85 4.44 -7.14
N TYR A 345 14.02 3.73 -7.89
CA TYR A 345 13.88 2.27 -7.79
C TYR A 345 15.19 1.56 -8.16
N SER A 346 15.86 1.99 -9.24
CA SER A 346 17.15 1.43 -9.65
C SER A 346 18.20 1.62 -8.55
N LEU A 347 18.30 2.82 -7.98
CA LEU A 347 19.20 3.09 -6.86
C LEU A 347 18.87 2.27 -5.62
N THR A 348 17.59 2.11 -5.29
CA THR A 348 17.16 1.30 -4.15
C THR A 348 17.54 -0.17 -4.34
N LEU A 349 17.33 -0.74 -5.54
CA LEU A 349 17.74 -2.11 -5.86
C LEU A 349 19.26 -2.28 -5.86
N MET A 350 20.01 -1.28 -6.33
CA MET A 350 21.46 -1.26 -6.17
C MET A 350 21.82 -1.34 -4.68
N ARG A 351 21.21 -0.52 -3.82
CA ARG A 351 21.52 -0.49 -2.39
C ARG A 351 21.19 -1.82 -1.70
N MET A 352 20.03 -2.41 -2.01
CA MET A 352 19.66 -3.73 -1.51
C MET A 352 20.66 -4.81 -1.97
N ALA A 353 21.08 -4.78 -3.23
CA ALA A 353 22.07 -5.72 -3.75
C ALA A 353 23.44 -5.55 -3.09
N LEU A 354 23.88 -4.33 -2.81
CA LEU A 354 25.13 -4.06 -2.08
C LEU A 354 25.06 -4.59 -0.64
N GLU A 355 23.92 -4.42 0.04
CA GLU A 355 23.71 -5.00 1.38
C GLU A 355 23.80 -6.54 1.34
N LEU A 356 23.10 -7.18 0.41
CA LEU A 356 23.17 -8.63 0.22
C LEU A 356 24.58 -9.11 -0.18
N ALA A 357 25.32 -8.29 -0.94
CA ALA A 357 26.68 -8.59 -1.38
C ALA A 357 27.69 -8.70 -0.24
N LEU A 358 27.42 -8.04 0.91
CA LEU A 358 28.25 -8.19 2.12
C LEU A 358 28.22 -9.63 2.67
N HIS A 359 27.18 -10.40 2.35
CA HIS A 359 26.99 -11.78 2.79
C HIS A 359 27.14 -12.79 1.65
N ASN A 360 26.86 -12.38 0.40
CA ASN A 360 27.02 -13.21 -0.79
C ASN A 360 27.52 -12.39 -2.00
N PRO A 361 28.80 -12.51 -2.39
CA PRO A 361 29.41 -11.66 -3.41
C PRO A 361 28.83 -11.82 -4.83
N VAL A 362 27.92 -12.78 -5.06
CA VAL A 362 27.17 -12.89 -6.33
C VAL A 362 26.34 -11.62 -6.61
N TYR A 363 25.85 -10.94 -5.56
CA TYR A 363 25.03 -9.73 -5.71
C TYR A 363 25.82 -8.49 -6.19
N GLU A 364 27.16 -8.49 -6.15
CA GLU A 364 27.95 -7.37 -6.69
C GLU A 364 27.66 -7.13 -8.19
N SER A 365 27.47 -8.21 -8.95
CA SER A 365 27.20 -8.14 -10.39
C SER A 365 25.89 -7.40 -10.69
N ILE A 366 24.82 -7.75 -9.95
CA ILE A 366 23.52 -7.12 -10.16
C ILE A 366 23.48 -5.68 -9.61
N ALA A 367 24.25 -5.38 -8.57
CA ALA A 367 24.44 -4.01 -8.11
C ALA A 367 25.04 -3.11 -9.21
N CYS A 368 26.05 -3.60 -9.95
CA CYS A 368 26.64 -2.87 -11.08
C CYS A 368 25.60 -2.56 -12.16
N LYS A 369 24.76 -3.54 -12.51
CA LYS A 369 23.67 -3.36 -13.49
C LYS A 369 22.72 -2.23 -13.07
N PHE A 370 22.35 -2.16 -11.79
CA PHE A 370 21.42 -1.14 -11.31
C PHE A 370 22.05 0.26 -11.23
N LEU A 371 23.35 0.35 -10.92
CA LEU A 371 24.09 1.61 -11.04
C LEU A 371 24.10 2.13 -12.47
N GLU A 372 24.49 1.27 -13.43
CA GLU A 372 24.57 1.66 -14.84
C GLU A 372 23.18 2.04 -15.39
N HIS A 373 22.14 1.29 -15.03
CA HIS A 373 20.77 1.60 -15.41
C HIS A 373 20.29 2.94 -14.84
N PHE A 374 20.59 3.25 -13.58
CA PHE A 374 20.32 4.57 -12.99
C PHE A 374 20.98 5.69 -13.80
N LEU A 375 22.25 5.55 -14.15
CA LEU A 375 22.99 6.56 -14.92
C LEU A 375 22.39 6.75 -16.33
N HIS A 376 21.90 5.68 -16.95
CA HIS A 376 21.18 5.78 -18.21
C HIS A 376 19.86 6.53 -18.10
N ILE A 377 19.09 6.32 -17.03
CA ILE A 377 17.88 7.09 -16.73
C ILE A 377 18.24 8.56 -16.49
N ALA A 378 19.21 8.84 -15.60
CA ALA A 378 19.66 10.20 -15.31
C ALA A 378 20.10 10.94 -16.58
N ARG A 379 20.81 10.26 -17.49
CA ARG A 379 21.20 10.81 -18.79
C ARG A 379 19.98 11.11 -19.67
N ALA A 380 19.00 10.22 -19.71
CA ALA A 380 17.77 10.42 -20.50
C ALA A 380 16.95 11.61 -19.98
N MET A 381 16.94 11.84 -18.67
CA MET A 381 16.28 12.98 -18.04
C MET A 381 16.98 14.31 -18.33
N THR A 382 18.31 14.33 -18.42
CA THR A 382 19.13 15.55 -18.45
C THR A 382 19.63 15.99 -19.83
N ARG A 383 19.87 15.06 -20.78
CA ARG A 383 20.50 15.32 -22.11
C ARG A 383 20.04 16.64 -22.73
N LEU A 384 20.88 17.65 -23.04
CA LEU A 384 22.34 17.94 -22.91
C LEU A 384 23.38 17.27 -23.84
N ALA A 385 23.07 16.34 -24.76
CA ALA A 385 24.05 15.91 -25.78
C ALA A 385 23.44 15.41 -27.11
N ASP A 386 23.93 16.02 -28.20
CA ASP A 386 23.85 15.73 -29.63
C ASP A 386 22.48 15.40 -30.24
N ASN A 387 21.81 16.47 -30.70
CA ASN A 387 20.75 16.51 -31.72
C ASN A 387 19.33 16.04 -31.36
N ALA A 388 18.96 16.00 -30.07
CA ALA A 388 17.55 15.93 -29.67
C ALA A 388 17.24 17.10 -28.73
N GLU A 389 16.40 18.04 -29.17
CA GLU A 389 16.30 19.36 -28.56
C GLU A 389 15.80 19.38 -27.10
N HIS A 390 15.09 18.38 -26.55
CA HIS A 390 14.61 18.47 -25.16
C HIS A 390 14.54 17.11 -24.42
N GLY A 391 15.34 16.95 -23.36
CA GLY A 391 15.11 16.02 -22.25
C GLY A 391 13.96 16.48 -21.35
N LEU A 392 13.94 16.08 -20.08
CA LEU A 392 12.91 16.51 -19.12
C LEU A 392 13.32 17.76 -18.32
N TRP A 393 14.59 18.15 -18.38
CA TRP A 393 15.14 19.33 -17.73
C TRP A 393 14.97 20.60 -18.58
N ASP A 394 14.38 21.64 -18.01
CA ASP A 394 14.37 22.98 -18.58
C ASP A 394 15.52 23.82 -17.98
N PRO A 395 16.50 24.26 -18.79
CA PRO A 395 17.65 25.00 -18.29
C PRO A 395 17.36 26.47 -17.98
N VAL A 396 16.22 27.02 -18.42
CA VAL A 396 15.81 28.40 -18.13
C VAL A 396 15.13 28.46 -16.77
N ASP A 397 14.23 27.51 -16.51
CA ASP A 397 13.48 27.41 -15.28
C ASP A 397 14.24 26.65 -14.17
N GLU A 398 15.32 25.96 -14.53
CA GLU A 398 16.08 25.05 -13.67
C GLU A 398 15.14 24.04 -12.98
N PHE A 399 14.27 23.44 -13.78
CA PHE A 399 13.18 22.60 -13.30
C PHE A 399 12.87 21.45 -14.26
N TYR A 400 12.41 20.33 -13.71
CA TYR A 400 11.96 19.19 -14.51
C TYR A 400 10.47 19.32 -14.84
N TYR A 401 10.13 19.11 -16.12
CA TYR A 401 8.77 19.11 -16.62
C TYR A 401 8.44 17.81 -17.35
N ASP A 402 7.15 17.47 -17.39
CA ASP A 402 6.69 16.51 -18.38
C ASP A 402 6.84 17.11 -19.78
N VAL A 403 7.08 16.26 -20.78
CA VAL A 403 7.23 16.67 -22.17
C VAL A 403 6.21 15.96 -23.04
N LEU A 404 5.40 16.72 -23.76
CA LEU A 404 4.55 16.21 -24.82
C LEU A 404 5.42 15.91 -26.04
N ALA A 405 5.44 14.64 -26.45
CA ALA A 405 6.07 14.19 -27.69
C ALA A 405 4.98 14.01 -28.76
N ASN A 406 5.00 14.86 -29.78
CA ASN A 406 4.04 14.83 -30.86
C ASN A 406 4.47 13.86 -31.97
N PRO A 407 3.54 13.33 -32.79
CA PRO A 407 3.87 12.42 -33.89
C PRO A 407 4.75 13.02 -34.99
N ASP A 408 4.77 14.35 -35.11
CA ASP A 408 5.64 15.08 -36.05
C ASP A 408 7.09 15.20 -35.55
N GLY A 409 7.38 14.67 -34.36
CA GLY A 409 8.69 14.69 -33.71
C GLY A 409 8.94 15.90 -32.82
N SER A 410 8.03 16.88 -32.79
CA SER A 410 8.14 18.04 -31.90
C SER A 410 7.97 17.64 -30.43
N ARG A 411 8.66 18.37 -29.55
CA ARG A 411 8.68 18.13 -28.11
C ARG A 411 8.40 19.41 -27.37
N GLU A 412 7.36 19.40 -26.55
CA GLU A 412 6.91 20.61 -25.85
C GLU A 412 6.85 20.35 -24.34
N PRO A 413 7.62 21.07 -23.52
CA PRO A 413 7.52 20.95 -22.07
C PRO A 413 6.19 21.51 -21.57
N ILE A 414 5.51 20.76 -20.72
CA ILE A 414 4.31 21.21 -20.01
C ILE A 414 4.78 22.00 -18.79
N LYS A 415 4.88 23.33 -18.94
CA LYS A 415 5.41 24.24 -17.90
C LYS A 415 4.49 24.42 -16.70
N LEU A 416 4.30 23.35 -15.93
CA LEU A 416 3.58 23.32 -14.66
C LEU A 416 4.54 22.94 -13.52
N ARG A 417 4.80 23.87 -12.60
CA ARG A 417 5.66 23.62 -11.44
C ARG A 417 4.85 22.93 -10.34
N SER A 418 4.98 21.60 -10.25
CA SER A 418 4.34 20.77 -9.24
C SER A 418 5.35 19.80 -8.59
N ILE A 419 4.89 18.96 -7.67
CA ILE A 419 5.74 17.93 -7.04
C ILE A 419 6.39 16.99 -8.06
N VAL A 420 5.79 16.84 -9.25
CA VAL A 420 6.30 16.01 -10.35
C VAL A 420 7.72 16.37 -10.76
N GLY A 421 8.04 17.67 -10.80
CA GLY A 421 9.39 18.14 -11.11
C GLY A 421 10.37 18.10 -9.92
N LEU A 422 9.87 17.77 -8.72
CA LEU A 422 10.68 17.63 -7.50
C LEU A 422 11.02 16.17 -7.18
N ILE A 423 10.28 15.19 -7.70
CA ILE A 423 10.56 13.76 -7.54
C ILE A 423 12.00 13.35 -7.96
N PRO A 424 12.64 13.95 -8.98
CA PRO A 424 14.05 13.67 -9.26
C PRO A 424 14.99 13.82 -8.05
N LEU A 425 14.65 14.69 -7.08
CA LEU A 425 15.44 14.89 -5.86
C LEU A 425 15.39 13.70 -4.90
N PHE A 426 14.47 12.75 -5.09
CA PHE A 426 14.38 11.54 -4.27
C PHE A 426 15.41 10.48 -4.69
N ALA A 427 15.89 10.53 -5.94
CA ALA A 427 16.85 9.58 -6.49
C ALA A 427 18.29 9.91 -6.07
N VAL A 428 18.56 9.81 -4.78
CA VAL A 428 19.87 10.10 -4.17
C VAL A 428 20.33 8.93 -3.32
N GLU A 429 21.57 8.50 -3.53
CA GLU A 429 22.23 7.48 -2.70
C GLU A 429 23.67 7.88 -2.38
N VAL A 430 24.14 7.48 -1.20
CA VAL A 430 25.51 7.71 -0.74
C VAL A 430 26.24 6.38 -0.67
N LEU A 431 27.36 6.29 -1.40
CA LEU A 431 28.26 5.15 -1.35
C LEU A 431 29.38 5.44 -0.35
N GLU A 432 29.39 4.70 0.75
CA GLU A 432 30.40 4.85 1.80
C GLU A 432 31.72 4.16 1.37
N PRO A 433 32.89 4.80 1.57
CA PRO A 433 34.19 4.22 1.20
C PRO A 433 34.44 2.84 1.82
N ASP A 434 34.01 2.63 3.07
CA ASP A 434 34.20 1.36 3.77
C ASP A 434 33.32 0.23 3.21
N MET A 435 32.20 0.56 2.57
CA MET A 435 31.41 -0.40 1.81
C MET A 435 32.12 -0.80 0.52
N LEU A 436 32.69 0.17 -0.22
CA LEU A 436 33.42 -0.10 -1.47
C LEU A 436 34.65 -0.97 -1.24
N LYS A 437 35.37 -0.77 -0.13
CA LYS A 437 36.50 -1.64 0.27
C LYS A 437 36.08 -3.10 0.47
N LYS A 438 34.85 -3.34 0.95
CA LYS A 438 34.29 -4.69 1.15
C LYS A 438 33.75 -5.32 -0.13
N LEU A 439 33.50 -4.51 -1.17
CA LEU A 439 32.85 -4.91 -2.42
C LEU A 439 33.75 -4.57 -3.64
N PRO A 440 34.89 -5.28 -3.80
CA PRO A 440 35.93 -4.92 -4.77
C PRO A 440 35.49 -5.08 -6.23
N ARG A 441 34.53 -5.97 -6.55
CA ARG A 441 34.04 -6.11 -7.94
C ARG A 441 33.15 -4.94 -8.29
N PHE A 442 32.27 -4.53 -7.36
CA PHE A 442 31.46 -3.34 -7.55
C PHE A 442 32.32 -2.08 -7.65
N ALA A 443 33.32 -1.93 -6.78
CA ALA A 443 34.23 -0.79 -6.81
C ALA A 443 35.02 -0.70 -8.13
N SER A 444 35.59 -1.81 -8.60
CA SER A 444 36.34 -1.84 -9.86
C SER A 444 35.48 -1.56 -11.09
N GLN A 445 34.25 -2.11 -11.15
CA GLN A 445 33.30 -1.82 -12.24
C GLN A 445 32.83 -0.37 -12.23
N THR A 446 32.55 0.18 -11.05
CA THR A 446 32.19 1.59 -10.89
C THR A 446 33.32 2.50 -11.38
N GLN A 447 34.56 2.21 -10.99
CA GLN A 447 35.73 2.95 -11.44
C GLN A 447 35.92 2.85 -12.96
N TRP A 448 35.79 1.65 -13.53
CA TRP A 448 35.88 1.43 -14.97
C TRP A 448 34.81 2.23 -15.72
N LEU A 449 33.55 2.18 -15.26
CA LEU A 449 32.45 2.90 -15.87
C LEU A 449 32.75 4.40 -15.91
N PHE A 450 33.21 4.98 -14.81
CA PHE A 450 33.49 6.41 -14.75
C PHE A 450 34.72 6.84 -15.54
N ASP A 451 35.76 6.01 -15.62
CA ASP A 451 36.94 6.31 -16.44
C ASP A 451 36.66 6.17 -17.95
N ASN A 452 35.73 5.30 -18.35
CA ASN A 452 35.47 4.98 -19.76
C ASN A 452 34.17 5.61 -20.31
N ARG A 453 33.27 6.08 -19.45
CA ARG A 453 31.97 6.70 -19.82
C ARG A 453 31.82 8.08 -19.17
N PRO A 454 32.62 9.08 -19.60
CA PRO A 454 32.53 10.43 -19.07
C PRO A 454 31.15 11.05 -19.28
N ASP A 455 30.41 10.61 -20.31
CA ASP A 455 29.02 10.99 -20.59
C ASP A 455 28.02 10.56 -19.51
N LEU A 456 28.37 9.56 -18.70
CA LEU A 456 27.59 9.13 -17.53
C LEU A 456 28.21 9.64 -16.24
N ALA A 457 29.55 9.68 -16.15
CA ALA A 457 30.26 10.12 -14.95
C ALA A 457 29.92 11.57 -14.57
N CYS A 458 29.71 12.45 -15.55
CA CYS A 458 29.36 13.85 -15.31
C CYS A 458 28.00 14.05 -14.60
N LEU A 459 27.16 13.01 -14.56
CA LEU A 459 25.85 13.03 -13.89
C LEU A 459 25.94 12.74 -12.39
N VAL A 460 27.09 12.29 -11.91
CA VAL A 460 27.31 11.96 -10.50
C VAL A 460 28.02 13.12 -9.81
N SER A 461 27.33 13.76 -8.85
CA SER A 461 27.93 14.82 -8.05
C SER A 461 29.05 14.27 -7.15
N ARG A 462 30.17 14.99 -7.07
CA ARG A 462 31.30 14.73 -6.13
C ARG A 462 32.02 13.38 -6.29
N PHE A 463 31.95 12.75 -7.45
CA PHE A 463 32.70 11.52 -7.70
C PHE A 463 34.23 11.68 -7.57
N VAL A 464 34.78 12.85 -7.95
CA VAL A 464 36.23 13.12 -7.85
C VAL A 464 36.74 12.98 -6.41
N GLU A 465 35.91 13.32 -5.41
CA GLU A 465 36.23 13.15 -3.99
C GLU A 465 36.24 11.66 -3.59
N ALA A 466 35.33 10.85 -4.14
CA ALA A 466 35.29 9.40 -3.93
C ALA A 466 36.47 8.67 -4.60
N LYS A 467 36.91 9.10 -5.78
CA LYS A 467 38.06 8.50 -6.51
C LYS A 467 39.36 8.61 -5.71
N ALA A 468 39.59 9.74 -5.04
CA ALA A 468 40.75 9.92 -4.18
C ALA A 468 40.76 8.92 -3.01
N GLN A 469 39.60 8.66 -2.41
CA GLN A 469 39.45 7.77 -1.25
C GLN A 469 39.53 6.28 -1.59
N ILE A 470 39.19 5.88 -2.83
CA ILE A 470 39.33 4.49 -3.31
C ILE A 470 40.79 4.17 -3.67
N THR A 471 41.56 5.16 -4.12
CA THR A 471 42.94 4.96 -4.63
C THR A 471 43.99 5.02 -3.52
N GLU A 472 43.68 5.63 -2.36
CA GLU A 472 44.60 5.83 -1.23
C GLU A 472 44.52 4.77 -0.11
N GLY A 473 43.66 3.75 -0.23
CA GLY A 473 43.52 2.65 0.73
C GLY A 473 43.70 1.29 0.09
#